data_AF-A0A209CL86-F1
#
_entry.id   AF-A0A209CL86-F1
#
_cell.length_a   1.000
_cell.length_b   1.000
_cell.length_c   1.000
_cell.angle_alpha   90.00
_cell.angle_beta   90.00
_cell.angle_gamma   90.00
#
_symmetry.space_group_name_H-M   'P 1'
#
loop_
_entity.id
_entity.type
_entity.pdbx_description
1 polymer ?
#
loop_
_entity_poly.entity_id
_entity_poly.type
_entity_poly.pdbx_seq_one_letter_code
_entity_poly.pdbx_strand_id
1 'polypeptide(L)'
;MSAPRPELPTLPLTFRPTLTRVVLLSTGLAMFLVITVIALMLERLNPGERITFVFVAALFFGVLALLSRPRVTADDTGVTVVNLTRTRRLAWEEILRVNLRSGDPWVFLDLSDGTSLPALGIQPGLAKQQAIRDARALRSLAESHGSGSDDTPAGR
;
A
#
# COMPACT_ATOMS: atom_id res chain seq x y z
N MET A 1 33.70 -6.45 20.03
CA MET A 1 32.49 -5.64 20.29
C MET A 1 31.47 -6.03 19.24
N SER A 2 30.50 -6.87 19.59
CA SER A 2 29.41 -7.25 18.66
C SER A 2 28.59 -6.00 18.35
N ALA A 3 28.41 -5.68 17.07
CA ALA A 3 27.52 -4.60 16.67
C ALA A 3 26.11 -4.84 17.25
N PRO A 4 25.39 -3.80 17.70
CA PRO A 4 24.00 -3.96 18.11
C PRO A 4 23.23 -4.61 16.96
N ARG A 5 22.59 -5.76 17.21
CA ARG A 5 21.64 -6.32 16.25
C ARG A 5 20.58 -5.24 16.01
N PRO A 6 20.29 -4.85 14.75
CA PRO A 6 19.21 -3.92 14.47
C PRO A 6 17.95 -4.48 15.13
N GLU A 7 17.31 -3.71 16.01
CA GLU A 7 16.04 -4.12 16.60
C GLU A 7 15.05 -4.31 15.45
N LEU A 8 14.57 -5.55 15.28
CA LEU A 8 13.59 -5.86 14.25
C LEU A 8 12.31 -5.09 14.58
N PRO A 9 11.64 -4.48 13.58
CA PRO A 9 10.39 -3.77 13.82
C PRO A 9 9.37 -4.67 14.51
N THR A 10 8.69 -4.15 15.54
CA THR A 10 7.64 -4.91 16.25
C THR A 10 6.48 -5.19 15.30
N LEU A 11 6.12 -6.47 15.19
CA LEU A 11 4.99 -6.93 14.39
C LEU A 11 3.68 -6.81 15.19
N PRO A 12 2.52 -6.56 14.53
CA PRO A 12 2.33 -6.38 13.09
C PRO A 12 2.67 -4.96 12.60
N LEU A 13 3.39 -4.87 11.47
CA LEU A 13 3.77 -3.61 10.83
C LEU A 13 2.96 -3.37 9.55
N THR A 14 2.16 -2.30 9.53
CA THR A 14 1.36 -1.93 8.35
C THR A 14 1.93 -0.71 7.63
N PHE A 15 2.35 -0.88 6.39
CA PHE A 15 2.76 0.18 5.49
C PHE A 15 1.56 0.68 4.68
N ARG A 16 1.35 1.99 4.71
CA ARG A 16 0.29 2.67 3.93
C ARG A 16 0.87 3.92 3.29
N PRO A 17 0.46 4.25 2.05
CA PRO A 17 0.83 5.50 1.42
C PRO A 17 -0.04 6.63 2.01
N THR A 18 0.16 6.95 3.28
CA THR A 18 -0.72 7.84 4.07
C THR A 18 -0.87 9.20 3.43
N LEU A 19 0.22 9.79 2.93
CA LEU A 19 0.17 11.09 2.25
C LEU A 19 -0.64 11.02 0.96
N THR A 20 -0.40 10.03 0.10
CA THR A 20 -1.20 9.79 -1.12
C THR A 20 -2.68 9.62 -0.78
N ARG A 21 -2.99 8.82 0.26
CA ARG A 21 -4.37 8.59 0.71
C ARG A 21 -5.03 9.87 1.21
N VAL A 22 -4.33 10.67 2.03
CA VAL A 22 -4.85 11.96 2.51
C VAL A 22 -5.15 12.88 1.34
N VAL A 23 -4.21 13.05 0.40
CA VAL A 23 -4.38 13.93 -0.77
C VAL A 23 -5.55 13.47 -1.67
N LEU A 24 -5.65 12.17 -1.97
CA LEU A 24 -6.73 11.63 -2.80
C LEU A 24 -8.10 11.80 -2.14
N LEU A 25 -8.20 11.48 -0.84
CA LEU A 25 -9.47 11.58 -0.12
C LEU A 25 -9.87 13.03 0.13
N SER A 26 -8.93 13.92 0.48
CA SER A 26 -9.23 15.34 0.70
C SER A 26 -9.65 16.03 -0.58
N THR A 27 -8.92 15.82 -1.67
CA THR A 27 -9.23 16.43 -2.98
C THR A 27 -10.55 15.89 -3.52
N GLY A 28 -10.74 14.57 -3.44
CA GLY A 28 -11.98 13.94 -3.87
C GLY A 28 -13.20 14.40 -3.08
N LEU A 29 -13.07 14.53 -1.76
CA LEU A 29 -14.13 15.06 -0.91
C LEU A 29 -14.44 16.52 -1.23
N ALA A 30 -13.42 17.36 -1.39
CA ALA A 30 -13.59 18.75 -1.77
C ALA A 30 -14.34 18.89 -3.11
N MET A 31 -13.92 18.15 -4.14
CA MET A 31 -14.59 18.16 -5.45
C MET A 31 -16.03 17.65 -5.36
N PHE A 32 -16.27 16.57 -4.61
CA PHE A 32 -17.61 16.05 -4.39
C PHE A 32 -18.54 17.09 -3.77
N LEU A 33 -18.08 17.77 -2.72
CA LEU A 33 -18.86 18.81 -2.04
C LEU A 33 -19.12 20.01 -2.97
N VAL A 34 -18.10 20.49 -3.69
CA VAL A 34 -18.25 21.61 -4.62
C VAL A 34 -19.26 21.29 -5.72
N ILE A 35 -19.15 20.12 -6.37
CA ILE A 35 -20.08 19.71 -7.43
C ILE A 35 -21.51 19.57 -6.88
N THR A 36 -21.65 18.98 -5.69
CA THR A 36 -22.95 18.81 -5.04
C THR A 36 -23.59 20.17 -4.73
N VAL A 37 -22.84 21.11 -4.16
CA VAL A 37 -23.34 22.47 -3.87
C VAL A 37 -23.75 23.19 -5.16
N ILE A 38 -22.93 23.14 -6.21
CA ILE A 38 -23.25 23.74 -7.51
C ILE A 38 -24.53 23.13 -8.08
N ALA A 39 -24.65 21.80 -8.09
CA ALA A 39 -25.82 21.10 -8.61
C ALA A 39 -27.12 21.49 -7.86
N LEU A 40 -27.04 21.76 -6.56
CA LEU A 40 -28.19 22.19 -5.75
C LEU A 40 -28.52 23.68 -5.91
N MET A 41 -27.51 24.53 -6.11
CA MET A 41 -27.68 25.98 -6.31
C MET A 41 -28.20 26.32 -7.71
N LEU A 42 -27.96 25.48 -8.72
CA LEU A 42 -28.43 25.72 -10.07
C LEU A 42 -29.95 25.50 -10.19
N GLU A 43 -30.70 26.61 -10.19
CA GLU A 43 -32.15 26.62 -10.32
C GLU A 43 -32.66 26.06 -11.65
N ARG A 44 -31.85 26.17 -12.71
CA ARG A 44 -32.22 25.71 -14.06
C ARG A 44 -32.11 24.21 -14.29
N LEU A 45 -31.52 23.46 -13.36
CA LEU A 45 -31.39 22.01 -13.47
C LEU A 45 -32.67 21.32 -13.01
N ASN A 46 -33.16 20.40 -13.82
CA ASN A 46 -34.23 19.51 -13.41
C ASN A 46 -33.73 18.51 -12.33
N PRO A 47 -34.63 17.88 -11.55
CA PRO A 47 -34.21 16.95 -10.49
C PRO A 47 -33.33 15.79 -10.96
N GLY A 48 -33.56 15.26 -12.17
CA GLY A 48 -32.78 14.16 -12.73
C GLY A 48 -31.34 14.55 -13.06
N GLU A 49 -31.12 15.76 -13.58
CA GLU A 49 -29.79 16.30 -13.84
C GLU A 49 -29.01 16.52 -12.54
N ARG A 50 -29.67 17.06 -11.51
CA ARG A 50 -29.04 17.23 -10.18
C ARG A 50 -28.59 15.89 -9.61
N ILE A 51 -29.45 14.89 -9.66
CA ILE A 51 -29.12 13.52 -9.22
C ILE A 51 -27.93 12.98 -10.01
N THR A 52 -27.91 13.21 -11.34
CA THR A 52 -26.81 12.75 -12.20
C THR A 52 -25.48 13.41 -11.82
N PHE A 53 -25.44 14.72 -11.58
CA PHE A 53 -24.22 15.41 -11.14
C PHE A 53 -23.69 14.86 -9.82
N VAL A 54 -24.57 14.72 -8.82
CA VAL A 54 -24.19 14.20 -7.50
C VAL A 54 -23.73 12.74 -7.63
N PHE A 55 -24.41 11.93 -8.44
CA PHE A 55 -24.03 10.55 -8.68
C PHE A 55 -22.65 10.43 -9.34
N VAL A 56 -22.38 11.22 -10.38
CA VAL A 56 -21.07 11.23 -11.06
C VAL A 56 -19.98 11.71 -10.10
N ALA A 57 -20.24 12.74 -9.30
CA ALA A 57 -19.31 13.22 -8.28
C ALA A 57 -19.03 12.14 -7.22
N ALA A 58 -20.07 11.41 -6.78
CA ALA A 58 -19.94 10.31 -5.85
C ALA A 58 -19.14 9.14 -6.45
N LEU A 59 -19.37 8.81 -7.73
CA LEU A 59 -18.61 7.79 -8.44
C LEU A 59 -17.14 8.16 -8.56
N PHE A 60 -16.84 9.42 -8.93
CA PHE A 60 -15.49 9.95 -8.98
C PHE A 60 -14.79 9.85 -7.61
N PHE A 61 -15.46 10.30 -6.55
CA PHE A 61 -14.93 10.16 -5.18
C PHE A 61 -14.73 8.69 -4.79
N GLY A 62 -15.65 7.81 -5.16
CA GLY A 62 -15.53 6.36 -4.96
C GLY A 62 -14.31 5.76 -5.64
N VAL A 63 -13.99 6.20 -6.86
CA VAL A 63 -12.76 5.80 -7.57
C VAL A 63 -11.52 6.28 -6.81
N LEU A 64 -11.46 7.55 -6.39
CA LEU A 64 -10.33 8.06 -5.60
C LEU A 64 -10.18 7.32 -4.27
N ALA A 65 -11.29 6.99 -3.61
CA ALA A 65 -11.29 6.18 -2.40
C ALA A 65 -10.75 4.77 -2.66
N LEU A 66 -11.11 4.14 -3.78
CA LEU A 66 -10.55 2.85 -4.20
C LEU A 66 -9.04 2.93 -4.47
N LEU A 67 -8.59 3.97 -5.19
CA LEU A 67 -7.16 4.22 -5.43
C LEU A 67 -6.36 4.42 -4.14
N SER A 68 -7.01 4.83 -3.06
CA SER A 68 -6.40 5.05 -1.74
C SER A 68 -6.31 3.80 -0.83
N ARG A 69 -6.89 2.67 -1.26
CA ARG A 69 -6.92 1.42 -0.47
C ARG A 69 -5.60 0.66 -0.34
N PRO A 70 -4.61 0.74 -1.25
CA PRO A 70 -3.43 -0.10 -1.17
C PRO A 70 -2.71 -0.04 0.18
N ARG A 71 -2.31 -1.20 0.68
CA ARG A 71 -1.56 -1.36 1.93
C ARG A 71 -0.73 -2.63 1.89
N VAL A 72 0.37 -2.64 2.64
CA VAL A 72 1.18 -3.83 2.88
C VAL A 72 1.21 -4.06 4.38
N THR A 73 0.93 -5.27 4.85
CA THR A 73 0.95 -5.62 6.27
C THR A 73 1.88 -6.80 6.46
N ALA A 74 2.93 -6.63 7.26
CA ALA A 74 3.82 -7.70 7.67
C ALA A 74 3.45 -8.13 9.10
N ASP A 75 3.37 -9.43 9.33
CA ASP A 75 3.21 -10.05 10.66
C ASP A 75 4.09 -11.29 10.77
N ASP A 76 4.01 -12.00 11.90
CA ASP A 76 4.91 -13.12 12.23
C ASP A 76 4.87 -14.25 11.19
N THR A 77 3.75 -14.43 10.49
CA THR A 77 3.53 -15.53 9.55
C THR A 77 3.78 -15.14 8.10
N GLY A 78 3.92 -13.85 7.78
CA GLY A 78 4.17 -13.40 6.42
C GLY A 78 3.73 -11.98 6.11
N VAL A 79 3.47 -11.72 4.83
CA VAL A 79 3.11 -10.41 4.29
C VAL A 79 1.80 -10.46 3.54
N THR A 80 0.86 -9.59 3.90
CA THR A 80 -0.35 -9.32 3.12
C THR A 80 -0.16 -8.08 2.27
N VAL A 81 -0.23 -8.26 0.95
CA VAL A 81 -0.24 -7.17 -0.02
C VAL A 81 -1.67 -6.95 -0.50
N VAL A 82 -2.24 -5.80 -0.15
CA VAL A 82 -3.51 -5.33 -0.67
C VAL A 82 -3.22 -4.30 -1.75
N ASN A 83 -3.48 -4.68 -3.00
CA ASN A 83 -3.49 -3.78 -4.15
C ASN A 83 -4.93 -3.36 -4.46
N LEU A 84 -5.13 -2.52 -5.49
CA LEU A 84 -6.45 -1.95 -5.80
C LEU A 84 -7.52 -3.01 -6.08
N THR A 85 -7.16 -4.04 -6.85
CA THR A 85 -8.09 -5.07 -7.34
C THR A 85 -7.80 -6.46 -6.79
N ARG A 86 -6.67 -6.64 -6.11
CA ARG A 86 -6.20 -7.96 -5.64
C ARG A 86 -5.63 -7.86 -4.25
N THR A 87 -5.89 -8.88 -3.44
CA THR A 87 -5.21 -9.11 -2.16
C THR A 87 -4.48 -10.43 -2.26
N ARG A 88 -3.18 -10.44 -1.95
CA ARG A 88 -2.37 -11.67 -1.87
C ARG A 88 -1.71 -11.74 -0.51
N ARG A 89 -1.87 -12.89 0.13
CA ARG A 89 -1.09 -13.28 1.31
C ARG A 89 0.11 -14.06 0.83
N LEU A 90 1.28 -13.70 1.32
CA LEU A 90 2.55 -14.35 1.04
C LEU A 90 3.14 -14.84 2.36
N ALA A 91 3.60 -16.07 2.40
CA ALA A 91 4.45 -16.54 3.48
C ALA A 91 5.86 -15.93 3.34
N TRP A 92 6.66 -15.94 4.40
CA TRP A 92 7.99 -15.32 4.37
C TRP A 92 8.93 -16.03 3.38
N GLU A 93 8.84 -17.36 3.30
CA GLU A 93 9.58 -18.22 2.38
C GLU A 93 9.24 -17.99 0.90
N GLU A 94 8.08 -17.42 0.60
CA GLU A 94 7.74 -17.01 -0.76
C GLU A 94 8.51 -15.76 -1.19
N ILE A 95 8.97 -14.92 -0.26
CA ILE A 95 9.57 -13.62 -0.55
C ILE A 95 11.09 -13.75 -0.58
N LEU A 96 11.66 -13.83 -1.77
CA LEU A 96 13.11 -13.94 -1.95
C LEU A 96 13.82 -12.59 -1.82
N ARG A 97 13.25 -11.54 -2.41
CA ARG A 97 13.85 -10.19 -2.40
C ARG A 97 12.80 -9.10 -2.37
N VAL A 98 13.14 -8.03 -1.66
CA VAL A 98 12.38 -6.77 -1.66
C VAL A 98 13.18 -5.74 -2.45
N ASN A 99 12.63 -5.30 -3.58
CA ASN A 99 13.29 -4.37 -4.50
C ASN A 99 12.57 -3.02 -4.53
N LEU A 100 13.38 -1.96 -4.47
CA LEU A 100 12.95 -0.60 -4.77
C LEU A 100 14.10 0.12 -5.47
N ARG A 101 14.04 0.19 -6.80
CA ARG A 101 15.06 0.86 -7.63
C ARG A 101 14.74 2.34 -7.76
N SER A 102 15.74 3.13 -8.13
CA SER A 102 15.52 4.54 -8.45
C SER A 102 14.62 4.65 -9.68
N GLY A 103 13.50 5.35 -9.55
CA GLY A 103 12.50 5.50 -10.60
C GLY A 103 11.33 4.53 -10.51
N ASP A 104 11.42 3.50 -9.64
CA ASP A 104 10.30 2.58 -9.44
C ASP A 104 9.11 3.33 -8.81
N PRO A 105 7.88 3.11 -9.30
CA PRO A 105 6.69 3.75 -8.76
C PRO A 105 6.22 3.13 -7.43
N TRP A 106 6.68 1.91 -7.10
CA TRP A 106 6.38 1.16 -5.88
C TRP A 106 7.42 0.06 -5.63
N VAL A 107 7.34 -0.59 -4.46
CA VAL A 107 8.17 -1.77 -4.12
C VAL A 107 7.72 -2.99 -4.93
N PHE A 108 8.69 -3.82 -5.34
CA PHE A 108 8.47 -5.12 -5.95
C PHE A 108 9.00 -6.24 -5.05
N LEU A 109 8.22 -7.31 -4.89
CA LEU A 109 8.58 -8.52 -4.16
C LEU A 109 8.90 -9.62 -5.17
N ASP A 110 10.16 -10.04 -5.24
CA ASP A 110 10.53 -11.20 -6.06
C ASP A 110 10.18 -12.47 -5.30
N LEU A 111 9.45 -13.36 -5.95
CA LEU A 111 8.86 -14.54 -5.33
C LEU A 111 9.58 -15.82 -5.72
N SER A 112 9.43 -16.86 -4.89
CA SER A 112 10.01 -18.19 -5.13
C SER A 112 9.44 -18.90 -6.37
N ASP A 113 8.25 -18.53 -6.80
CA ASP A 113 7.62 -18.98 -8.06
C ASP A 113 8.23 -18.33 -9.32
N GLY A 114 9.24 -17.47 -9.16
CA GLY A 114 9.90 -16.74 -10.24
C GLY A 114 9.16 -15.50 -10.71
N THR A 115 8.00 -15.19 -10.12
CA THR A 115 7.24 -13.97 -10.43
C THR A 115 7.67 -12.80 -9.55
N SER A 116 7.28 -11.58 -9.94
CA SER A 116 7.48 -10.38 -9.12
C SER A 116 6.13 -9.73 -8.83
N LEU A 117 5.80 -9.57 -7.56
CA LEU A 117 4.54 -9.00 -7.11
C LEU A 117 4.73 -7.50 -6.80
N PRO A 118 3.98 -6.60 -7.44
CA PRO A 118 3.99 -5.18 -7.09
C PRO A 118 3.28 -4.97 -5.74
N ALA A 119 3.91 -4.22 -4.84
CA ALA A 119 3.42 -3.92 -3.51
C ALA A 119 3.07 -2.43 -3.39
N LEU A 120 1.89 -2.04 -3.89
CA LEU A 120 1.48 -0.63 -4.04
C LEU A 120 1.28 0.09 -2.70
N GLY A 121 1.31 -0.61 -1.57
CA GLY A 121 1.26 0.02 -0.25
C GLY A 121 2.53 0.81 0.12
N ILE A 122 3.64 0.63 -0.61
CA ILE A 122 4.89 1.38 -0.42
C ILE A 122 5.24 2.11 -1.71
N GLN A 123 5.07 3.43 -1.72
CA GLN A 123 5.20 4.28 -2.92
C GLN A 123 6.17 5.45 -2.70
N PRO A 124 7.22 5.61 -3.52
CA PRO A 124 8.14 6.73 -3.41
C PRO A 124 7.56 8.11 -3.78
N GLY A 125 6.45 8.15 -4.52
CA GLY A 125 5.94 9.36 -5.19
C GLY A 125 5.93 10.62 -4.33
N LEU A 126 5.01 10.70 -3.36
CA LEU A 126 4.85 11.87 -2.48
C LEU A 126 5.79 11.85 -1.26
N ALA A 127 6.37 10.70 -0.92
CA ALA A 127 7.14 10.50 0.31
C ALA A 127 8.35 9.57 0.12
N LYS A 128 9.26 9.92 -0.80
CA LYS A 128 10.40 9.08 -1.20
C LYS A 128 11.22 8.55 -0.01
N GLN A 129 11.55 9.41 0.95
CA GLN A 129 12.33 8.99 2.12
C GLN A 129 11.59 7.98 3.00
N GLN A 130 10.27 8.15 3.17
CA GLN A 130 9.45 7.18 3.92
C GLN A 130 9.41 5.84 3.20
N ALA A 131 9.15 5.85 1.88
CA ALA A 131 9.11 4.62 1.08
C ALA A 131 10.43 3.84 1.12
N ILE A 132 11.56 4.54 1.11
CA ILE A 132 12.88 3.91 1.24
C ILE A 132 13.05 3.28 2.64
N ARG A 133 12.59 3.93 3.71
CA ARG A 133 12.61 3.36 5.07
C ARG A 133 11.73 2.12 5.16
N ASP A 134 10.52 2.19 4.63
CA ASP A 134 9.54 1.10 4.63
C ASP A 134 10.04 -0.11 3.84
N ALA A 135 10.61 0.13 2.65
CA ALA A 135 11.22 -0.92 1.84
C ALA A 135 12.39 -1.60 2.55
N ARG A 136 13.22 -0.83 3.27
CA ARG A 136 14.32 -1.40 4.08
C ARG A 136 13.80 -2.21 5.26
N ALA A 137 12.77 -1.73 5.97
CA ALA A 137 12.16 -2.46 7.08
C ALA A 137 11.54 -3.78 6.61
N LEU A 138 10.82 -3.77 5.49
CA LEU A 138 10.26 -4.99 4.89
C LEU A 138 11.36 -5.95 4.44
N ARG A 139 12.46 -5.42 3.88
CA ARG A 139 13.62 -6.21 3.49
C ARG A 139 14.29 -6.89 4.69
N SER A 140 14.53 -6.16 5.79
CA SER A 140 15.14 -6.75 6.98
C SER A 140 14.25 -7.83 7.60
N LEU A 141 12.93 -7.66 7.56
CA LEU A 141 12.00 -8.68 8.01
C LEU A 141 12.07 -9.93 7.11
N ALA A 142 12.02 -9.76 5.79
CA ALA A 142 12.14 -10.87 4.84
C ALA A 142 13.47 -11.62 4.98
N GLU A 143 14.59 -10.91 5.18
CA GLU A 143 15.90 -11.52 5.41
C GLU A 143 15.94 -12.29 6.75
N SER A 144 15.34 -11.77 7.82
CA SER A 144 15.30 -12.42 9.13
C SER A 144 14.43 -13.68 9.17
N HIS A 145 13.29 -13.68 8.49
CA HIS A 145 12.37 -14.82 8.45
C HIS A 145 12.75 -15.83 7.36
N GLY A 146 13.37 -15.39 6.26
CA GLY A 146 13.83 -16.27 5.17
C GLY A 146 15.13 -17.01 5.46
N SER A 147 15.95 -16.53 6.41
CA SER A 147 17.16 -17.23 6.88
C SER A 147 16.91 -18.18 8.05
N GLY A 148 15.70 -18.17 8.63
CA GLY A 148 15.33 -18.95 9.82
C GLY A 148 14.94 -20.41 9.56
N SER A 149 14.83 -20.85 8.30
CA SER A 149 14.50 -22.24 7.96
C SER A 149 15.72 -23.19 7.90
N ASP A 150 16.93 -22.69 8.19
CA ASP A 150 18.16 -23.49 8.24
C ASP A 150 18.57 -23.95 9.66
N ASP A 151 17.76 -23.67 10.68
CA ASP A 151 17.99 -24.17 12.06
C ASP A 151 17.23 -25.49 12.28
N THR A 152 17.44 -26.46 11.40
CA THR A 152 17.25 -27.87 11.79
C THR A 152 18.51 -28.26 12.54
N PRO A 153 18.46 -28.58 13.85
CA PRO A 153 19.61 -29.11 14.55
C PRO A 153 19.96 -30.46 13.91
N ALA A 154 20.97 -30.46 13.05
CA ALA A 154 21.65 -31.68 12.67
C ALA A 154 22.35 -32.24 13.91
N GLY A 155 21.72 -33.22 14.55
CA GLY A 155 22.41 -34.16 15.44
C GLY A 155 21.75 -34.38 16.79
N ARG A 156 21.12 -35.54 16.97
CA ARG A 156 21.84 -36.73 17.44
C ARG A 156 21.14 -38.01 17.02
#